data_AF-A0A947F225-F1
#
_entry.id   AF-A0A947F225-F1
#
_cell.length_a   1.000
_cell.length_b   1.000
_cell.length_c   1.000
_cell.angle_alpha   90.00
_cell.angle_beta   90.00
_cell.angle_gamma   90.00
#
_symmetry.space_group_name_H-M   'P 1'
#
loop_
_entity.id
_entity.type
_entity.pdbx_description
1 polymer ?
#
loop_
_entity_poly.entity_id
_entity_poly.type
_entity_poly.pdbx_seq_one_letter_code
_entity_poly.pdbx_strand_id
1 'polypeptide(L)'
;LETFALDFTLVYEQDKQKKNIKITPELYAKLDKPYNYRNVLGAAISYGPILPKELVSSILNYAFITPGVLSTAFQLGELKNASLELRSKTKGVEKMYALPIGETK
;
A
#
# COMPACT_ATOMS: atom_id res chain seq x y z
N LEU A 1 -0.32 14.12 11.56
CA LEU A 1 -0.74 13.50 10.28
C LEU A 1 -2.05 12.80 10.57
N GLU A 2 -3.17 13.21 9.96
CA GLU A 2 -4.44 12.51 10.12
C GLU A 2 -4.46 11.31 9.17
N THR A 3 -4.21 10.11 9.70
CA THR A 3 -4.06 8.88 8.91
C THR A 3 -5.38 8.35 8.34
N PHE A 4 -6.52 8.73 8.93
CA PHE A 4 -7.87 8.35 8.47
C PHE A 4 -8.33 9.07 7.21
N ALA A 5 -7.62 10.13 6.78
CA ALA A 5 -7.95 10.93 5.62
C ALA A 5 -6.95 10.71 4.48
N LEU A 6 -6.51 9.47 4.25
CA LEU A 6 -5.58 9.14 3.17
C LEU A 6 -6.29 8.43 2.00
N ASP A 7 -5.90 8.80 0.78
CA ASP A 7 -6.07 7.97 -0.42
C ASP A 7 -4.80 7.17 -0.64
N PHE A 8 -4.98 5.92 -1.08
CA PHE A 8 -3.91 4.98 -1.35
C PHE A 8 -3.94 4.59 -2.82
N THR A 9 -2.82 4.75 -3.51
CA THR A 9 -2.66 4.34 -4.91
C THR A 9 -1.42 3.47 -5.02
N LEU A 10 -1.58 2.22 -5.43
CA LEU A 10 -0.45 1.38 -5.80
C LEU A 10 -0.03 1.75 -7.22
N VAL A 11 1.24 2.11 -7.40
CA VAL A 11 1.87 2.40 -8.69
C VAL A 11 2.93 1.33 -8.93
N TYR A 12 2.95 0.73 -10.11
CA TYR A 12 3.86 -0.37 -10.42
C TYR A 12 4.03 -0.53 -11.92
N GLU A 13 5.04 -1.28 -12.32
CA GLU A 13 5.24 -1.74 -13.69
C GLU A 13 4.84 -3.21 -13.82
N GLN A 14 4.12 -3.51 -14.89
CA GLN A 14 3.78 -4.87 -15.31
C GLN A 14 3.82 -4.93 -16.83
N ASP A 15 4.44 -5.96 -17.41
CA ASP A 15 4.56 -6.12 -18.86
C ASP A 15 5.19 -4.91 -19.57
N LYS A 16 6.17 -4.26 -18.91
CA LYS A 16 6.84 -3.01 -19.33
C LYS A 16 5.90 -1.79 -19.43
N GLN A 17 4.70 -1.87 -18.87
CA GLN A 17 3.75 -0.76 -18.80
C GLN A 17 3.58 -0.30 -17.36
N LYS A 18 3.60 1.02 -17.17
CA LYS A 18 3.26 1.63 -15.89
C LYS A 18 1.76 1.53 -15.66
N LYS A 19 1.38 0.90 -14.56
CA LYS A 19 -0.01 0.76 -14.08
C LYS A 19 -0.16 1.48 -12.75
N ASN A 20 -1.39 1.87 -12.45
CA ASN A 20 -1.77 2.35 -11.14
C ASN A 20 -3.16 1.83 -10.78
N ILE A 21 -3.37 1.57 -9.49
CA ILE A 21 -4.68 1.16 -8.96
C ILE A 21 -4.93 1.85 -7.64
N LYS A 22 -6.10 2.49 -7.53
CA LYS A 22 -6.56 3.08 -6.27
C LYS A 22 -7.04 1.97 -5.35
N ILE A 23 -6.50 1.90 -4.14
CA ILE A 23 -6.94 0.95 -3.11
C ILE A 23 -8.14 1.55 -2.40
N THR A 24 -9.33 1.27 -2.93
CA THR A 24 -10.60 1.67 -2.33
C THR A 24 -11.00 0.70 -1.21
N PRO A 25 -11.96 1.06 -0.33
CA PRO A 25 -12.51 0.13 0.65
C PRO A 25 -13.05 -1.15 0.02
N GLU A 26 -13.70 -1.05 -1.15
CA GLU A 26 -14.26 -2.19 -1.88
C GLU A 26 -13.18 -3.12 -2.42
N LEU A 27 -12.07 -2.55 -2.93
CA LEU A 27 -10.92 -3.35 -3.35
C LEU A 27 -10.23 -4.01 -2.15
N TYR A 28 -10.01 -3.25 -1.08
CA TYR A 28 -9.39 -3.76 0.14
C TYR A 28 -10.22 -4.86 0.81
N ALA A 29 -11.56 -4.79 0.70
CA ALA A 29 -12.47 -5.81 1.21
C ALA A 29 -12.32 -7.18 0.52
N LYS A 30 -11.70 -7.25 -0.67
CA LYS A 30 -11.36 -8.52 -1.33
C LYS A 30 -10.31 -9.33 -0.57
N LEU A 31 -9.58 -8.72 0.36
CA LEU A 31 -8.72 -9.45 1.28
C LEU A 31 -9.59 -10.28 2.22
N ASP A 32 -9.77 -11.56 1.88
CA ASP A 32 -10.52 -12.53 2.67
C ASP A 32 -9.72 -12.98 3.90
N LYS A 33 -9.64 -12.07 4.88
CA LYS A 33 -8.98 -12.27 6.17
C LYS A 33 -9.85 -11.72 7.30
N PRO A 34 -9.68 -12.24 8.54
CA PRO A 34 -10.41 -11.75 9.70
C PRO A 34 -10.30 -10.23 9.86
N TYR A 35 -11.34 -9.60 10.40
CA TYR A 35 -11.41 -8.16 10.61
C TYR A 35 -10.15 -7.58 11.29
N ASN A 36 -9.70 -8.22 12.38
CA ASN A 36 -8.51 -7.79 13.11
C ASN A 36 -7.25 -7.79 12.24
N TYR A 37 -7.10 -8.78 11.35
CA TYR A 37 -5.98 -8.85 10.42
C TYR A 37 -5.98 -7.67 9.46
N ARG A 38 -7.14 -7.38 8.86
CA ARG A 38 -7.31 -6.24 7.95
C ARG A 38 -7.02 -4.92 8.65
N ASN A 39 -7.51 -4.75 9.87
CA ASN A 39 -7.28 -3.53 10.64
C ASN A 39 -5.80 -3.32 10.99
N VAL A 40 -5.10 -4.37 11.44
CA VAL A 40 -3.68 -4.26 11.77
C VAL A 40 -2.86 -3.93 10.53
N LEU A 41 -3.09 -4.63 9.42
CA LEU A 41 -2.39 -4.37 8.16
C LEU A 41 -2.69 -2.96 7.62
N GLY A 42 -3.95 -2.56 7.60
CA GLY A 42 -4.37 -1.23 7.16
C GLY A 42 -3.79 -0.11 8.02
N ALA A 43 -3.77 -0.28 9.35
CA ALA A 43 -3.15 0.68 10.25
C ALA A 43 -1.64 0.79 10.00
N ALA A 44 -0.93 -0.35 9.93
CA ALA A 44 0.51 -0.39 9.69
C ALA A 44 0.90 0.35 8.39
N ILE A 45 0.12 0.16 7.33
CA ILE A 45 0.30 0.87 6.05
C ILE A 45 -0.03 2.36 6.16
N SER A 46 -1.14 2.72 6.80
CA SER A 46 -1.59 4.12 6.95
C SER A 46 -0.60 4.98 7.73
N TYR A 47 0.08 4.39 8.71
CA TYR A 47 1.13 5.04 9.49
C TYR A 47 2.51 5.02 8.81
N GLY A 48 2.66 4.36 7.66
CA GLY A 48 3.92 4.22 6.93
C GLY A 48 4.77 5.50 6.84
N PRO A 49 4.21 6.69 6.55
CA PRO A 49 4.97 7.94 6.46
C PRO A 49 5.75 8.36 7.71
N ILE A 50 5.38 7.86 8.90
CA ILE A 50 6.02 8.24 10.17
C ILE A 50 6.78 7.08 10.84
N LEU A 51 6.75 5.89 10.24
CA LEU A 51 7.41 4.69 10.77
C LEU A 51 8.85 4.56 10.22
N PRO A 52 9.73 3.81 10.91
CA PRO A 52 11.06 3.50 10.40
C PRO A 52 11.00 2.82 9.02
N LYS A 53 11.87 3.24 8.09
CA LYS A 53 11.87 2.75 6.70
C LYS A 53 11.94 1.22 6.58
N GLU A 54 12.73 0.57 7.44
CA GLU A 54 12.90 -0.89 7.45
C GLU A 54 11.60 -1.62 7.84
N LEU A 55 10.87 -1.06 8.81
CA LEU A 55 9.57 -1.59 9.22
C LEU A 55 8.55 -1.41 8.10
N VAL A 56 8.51 -0.24 7.47
CA VAL A 56 7.63 0.05 6.33
C VAL A 56 7.92 -0.89 5.16
N SER A 57 9.19 -1.05 4.78
CA SER A 57 9.59 -1.98 3.71
C SER A 57 9.16 -3.42 4.04
N SER A 58 9.36 -3.87 5.29
CA SER A 58 8.93 -5.22 5.71
C SER A 58 7.41 -5.41 5.60
N ILE A 59 6.61 -4.42 6.04
CA ILE A 59 5.15 -4.46 5.95
C ILE A 59 4.69 -4.48 4.50
N LEU A 60 5.26 -3.61 3.65
CA LEU A 60 4.87 -3.50 2.25
C LEU A 60 5.30 -4.73 1.44
N ASN A 61 6.49 -5.28 1.71
CA ASN A 61 6.96 -6.52 1.08
C ASN A 61 6.09 -7.71 1.50
N TYR A 62 5.70 -7.79 2.77
CA TYR A 62 4.72 -8.78 3.22
C TYR A 62 3.37 -8.64 2.50
N ALA A 63 2.90 -7.40 2.35
CA ALA A 63 1.62 -7.10 1.73
C ALA A 63 1.60 -7.37 0.22
N PHE A 64 2.67 -7.03 -0.51
CA PHE A 64 2.67 -6.99 -1.97
C PHE A 64 3.66 -7.93 -2.68
N ILE A 65 4.72 -8.38 -2.00
CA ILE A 65 5.79 -9.20 -2.60
C ILE A 65 5.73 -10.64 -2.10
N THR A 66 6.14 -10.89 -0.85
CA THR A 66 6.19 -12.23 -0.26
C THR A 66 5.70 -12.18 1.19
N PRO A 67 4.57 -12.84 1.54
CA PRO A 67 3.75 -13.70 0.68
C PRO A 67 2.85 -12.96 -0.32
N GLY A 68 2.76 -11.62 -0.26
CA GLY A 68 2.01 -10.84 -1.24
C GLY A 68 0.48 -10.91 -1.06
N VAL A 69 0.00 -10.92 0.20
CA VAL A 69 -1.43 -11.12 0.52
C VAL A 69 -2.38 -10.15 -0.19
N LEU A 70 -1.99 -8.89 -0.38
CA LEU A 70 -2.77 -7.90 -1.11
C LEU A 70 -2.64 -8.10 -2.62
N SER A 71 -1.45 -8.44 -3.13
CA SER A 71 -1.29 -8.77 -4.55
C SER A 71 -2.17 -9.93 -4.96
N THR A 72 -2.24 -11.00 -4.14
CA THR A 72 -3.16 -12.12 -4.35
C THR A 72 -4.63 -11.67 -4.30
N ALA A 73 -5.02 -10.93 -3.25
CA ALA A 73 -6.41 -10.47 -3.09
C ALA A 73 -6.87 -9.54 -4.23
N PHE A 74 -5.95 -8.75 -4.79
CA PHE A 74 -6.22 -7.81 -5.87
C PHE A 74 -6.00 -8.43 -7.26
N GLN A 75 -5.63 -9.71 -7.33
CA GLN A 75 -5.35 -10.45 -8.57
C GLN A 75 -4.26 -9.76 -9.42
N LEU A 76 -3.22 -9.26 -8.75
CA LEU A 76 -2.08 -8.63 -9.39
C LEU A 76 -1.06 -9.68 -9.83
N GLY A 77 -0.39 -9.40 -10.95
CA GLY A 77 0.78 -10.17 -11.38
C GLY A 77 2.06 -9.75 -10.64
N GLU A 78 3.21 -10.11 -11.21
CA GLU A 78 4.51 -9.64 -10.71
C GLU A 78 4.59 -8.10 -10.75
N LEU A 79 4.94 -7.50 -9.61
CA LEU A 79 5.09 -6.06 -9.47
C LEU A 79 6.57 -5.68 -9.62
N LYS A 80 6.88 -4.76 -10.55
CA LYS A 80 8.21 -4.17 -10.70
C LYS A 80 8.15 -2.68 -10.42
N ASN A 81 9.25 -2.09 -9.96
CA ASN A 81 9.38 -0.64 -9.73
C ASN A 81 8.16 -0.07 -8.98
N ALA A 82 7.74 -0.77 -7.92
CA ALA A 82 6.46 -0.54 -7.27
C ALA A 82 6.57 0.41 -6.08
N SER A 83 5.54 1.22 -5.88
CA SER A 83 5.39 2.10 -4.73
C SER A 83 3.93 2.24 -4.31
N LEU A 84 3.72 2.50 -3.03
CA LEU A 84 2.44 2.91 -2.50
C LEU A 84 2.44 4.43 -2.31
N GLU A 85 1.60 5.12 -3.06
CA GLU A 85 1.38 6.56 -2.92
C GLU A 85 0.25 6.83 -1.92
N LEU A 86 0.52 7.67 -0.92
CA LEU A 86 -0.44 8.09 0.10
C LEU A 86 -0.70 9.58 -0.06
N ARG A 87 -1.95 9.97 -0.26
CA ARG A 87 -2.35 11.37 -0.44
C ARG A 87 -3.35 11.81 0.62
N SER A 88 -3.09 12.93 1.28
CA SER A 88 -4.04 13.56 2.21
C SER A 88 -5.31 14.05 1.51
N LYS A 89 -6.46 13.79 2.13
CA LYS A 89 -7.78 14.31 1.77
C LYS A 89 -8.21 15.49 2.63
N THR A 90 -7.47 15.81 3.69
CA THR A 90 -7.80 16.93 4.57
C THR A 90 -7.75 18.23 3.77
N LYS A 91 -8.85 18.99 3.77
CA LYS A 91 -8.99 20.23 3.00
C LYS A 91 -7.87 21.20 3.36
N GLY A 92 -7.17 21.72 2.34
CA GLY A 92 -6.05 22.64 2.52
C GLY A 92 -4.72 21.96 2.90
N VAL A 93 -4.64 20.63 2.90
CA VAL A 93 -3.40 19.88 3.18
C VAL A 93 -2.96 19.09 1.95
N GLU A 94 -1.96 19.61 1.23
CA GLU A 94 -1.33 18.93 0.09
C GLU A 94 -0.13 18.09 0.54
N LYS A 95 -0.40 16.98 1.24
CA LYS A 95 0.64 16.02 1.61
C LYS A 95 0.56 14.76 0.75
N MET A 96 1.70 14.40 0.17
CA MET A 96 1.90 13.17 -0.59
C MET A 96 3.14 12.46 -0.08
N TYR A 97 3.04 11.13 0.05
CA TYR A 97 4.14 10.25 0.39
C TYR A 97 4.20 9.13 -0.66
N ALA A 98 5.41 8.74 -1.04
CA ALA A 98 5.65 7.55 -1.86
C ALA A 98 6.50 6.58 -1.05
N LEU A 99 5.95 5.40 -0.79
CA LEU A 99 6.61 4.34 -0.03
C LEU A 99 7.06 3.24 -1.01
N PRO A 100 8.36 3.01 -1.22
CA PRO A 100 8.84 2.00 -2.16
C PRO A 100 8.50 0.58 -1.69
N ILE A 101 8.30 -0.32 -2.64
CA ILE A 101 7.97 -1.74 -2.45
C ILE A 101 8.99 -2.58 -3.23
N GLY A 102 9.52 -3.63 -2.61
CA GLY A 102 10.50 -4.53 -3.23
C GLY A 102 11.95 -4.09 -3.10
N GLU A 103 12.21 -2.93 -2.50
CA GLU A 103 13.57 -2.53 -2.11
C GLU A 103 13.95 -3.20 -0.79
N THR A 104 14.78 -4.25 -0.86
CA THR A 104 15.61 -4.69 0.26
C THR A 104 16.92 -3.91 0.23
N LYS A 105 17.28 -3.30 1.36
CA LYS A 105 18.61 -2.73 1.60
C LYS A 105 19.72 -3.73 1.28
#